data_AF-A0A7D4TAS4-F1
#
_entry.id   AF-A0A7D4TAS4-F1
#
_cell.length_a   1.000
_cell.length_b   1.000
_cell.length_c   1.000
_cell.angle_alpha   90.00
_cell.angle_beta   90.00
_cell.angle_gamma   90.00
#
_symmetry.space_group_name_H-M   'P 1'
#
loop_
_entity.id
_entity.type
_entity.pdbx_description
1 polymer ?
#
loop_
_entity_poly.entity_id
_entity_poly.type
_entity_poly.pdbx_seq_one_letter_code
_entity_poly.pdbx_strand_id
1 'polypeptide(L)'
;MRKPFIHAVLGAALLSASSQVMANETGVCKAVVPTAQAIRATLHANYLPNFIPMIVNSEKELNLTAEQCRTFNKFRSEKAVKGKQLIEKINKMEQESRVMALQGESLEVIKQRHAKIAELREKLVEGKMKCHQFVKKVLSAEQYAKLVKEIYPQMRTKAMEIINVK
;
A
#
# COMPACT_ATOMS: atom_id res chain seq x y z
N MET A 1 53.57 -0.77 -61.70
CA MET A 1 54.35 -0.56 -60.45
C MET A 1 53.78 0.62 -59.69
N ARG A 2 53.93 0.63 -58.35
CA ARG A 2 53.51 1.63 -57.34
C ARG A 2 52.18 1.38 -56.62
N LYS A 3 52.26 0.66 -55.49
CA LYS A 3 51.73 1.12 -54.18
C LYS A 3 52.72 2.18 -53.63
N PRO A 4 52.46 3.04 -52.62
CA PRO A 4 51.52 2.98 -51.46
C PRO A 4 50.76 4.33 -51.27
N PHE A 5 49.87 4.61 -50.30
CA PHE A 5 50.06 4.71 -48.84
C PHE A 5 48.70 4.88 -48.14
N ILE A 6 48.64 4.29 -46.95
CA ILE A 6 47.74 4.41 -45.78
C ILE A 6 47.17 5.83 -45.59
N HIS A 7 45.91 5.96 -45.16
CA HIS A 7 45.49 6.81 -44.03
C HIS A 7 44.27 6.17 -43.32
N ALA A 8 44.48 5.85 -42.04
CA ALA A 8 43.45 5.43 -41.11
C ALA A 8 42.60 6.63 -40.69
N VAL A 9 41.27 6.50 -40.63
CA VAL A 9 40.41 7.42 -39.89
C VAL A 9 39.24 6.66 -39.27
N LEU A 10 39.31 6.63 -37.93
CA LEU A 10 38.25 6.65 -36.92
C LEU A 10 37.15 5.57 -36.96
N GLY A 11 37.34 4.58 -36.09
CA GLY A 11 36.23 4.02 -35.34
C GLY A 11 35.68 5.04 -34.33
N ALA A 12 34.36 5.19 -34.34
CA ALA A 12 33.59 5.74 -33.23
C ALA A 12 32.17 5.17 -33.29
N ALA A 13 32.04 3.86 -33.05
CA ALA A 13 30.77 3.26 -32.64
C ALA A 13 30.79 3.13 -31.12
N LEU A 14 30.63 4.27 -30.42
CA LEU A 14 30.46 4.31 -28.98
C LEU A 14 28.96 4.46 -28.66
N LEU A 15 28.41 3.33 -28.19
CA LEU A 15 27.50 3.19 -27.05
C LEU A 15 26.46 4.30 -26.80
N SER A 16 25.21 3.93 -27.11
CA SER A 16 24.08 3.94 -26.16
C SER A 16 24.04 5.07 -25.11
N ALA A 17 23.18 6.05 -25.36
CA ALA A 17 22.41 6.67 -24.29
C ALA A 17 20.93 6.53 -24.67
N SER A 18 20.37 5.35 -24.40
CA SER A 18 18.95 5.24 -24.11
C SER A 18 18.71 6.17 -22.92
N SER A 19 18.24 7.39 -23.17
CA SER A 19 17.70 8.27 -22.14
C SER A 19 16.46 7.58 -21.58
N GLN A 20 16.70 6.64 -20.67
CA GLN A 20 15.71 6.15 -19.75
C GLN A 20 15.21 7.38 -19.00
N VAL A 21 14.02 7.82 -19.45
CA VAL A 21 12.98 8.45 -18.67
C VAL A 21 13.37 8.53 -17.19
N MET A 22 13.97 9.65 -16.80
CA MET A 22 14.06 10.03 -15.39
C MET A 22 12.62 10.21 -14.95
N ALA A 23 12.08 9.17 -14.32
CA ALA A 23 10.76 9.17 -13.75
C ALA A 23 10.63 10.40 -12.86
N ASN A 24 9.77 11.32 -13.26
CA ASN A 24 9.34 12.45 -12.46
C ASN A 24 8.53 11.90 -11.26
N GLU A 25 9.23 11.32 -10.29
CA GLU A 25 8.68 11.00 -8.98
C GLU A 25 8.70 12.29 -8.17
N THR A 26 7.62 13.05 -8.31
CA THR A 26 7.40 14.26 -7.53
C THR A 26 7.70 13.99 -6.06
N GLY A 27 8.54 14.82 -5.45
CA GLY A 27 8.99 14.70 -4.05
C GLY A 27 7.91 14.99 -3.02
N VAL A 28 6.63 14.77 -3.36
CA VAL A 28 5.45 15.03 -2.52
C VAL A 28 4.70 13.73 -2.29
N CYS A 29 4.02 13.62 -1.17
CA CYS A 29 3.25 12.45 -0.84
C CYS A 29 1.97 12.38 -1.68
N LYS A 30 1.69 11.20 -2.24
CA LYS A 30 0.47 10.97 -3.04
C LYS A 30 -0.69 10.64 -2.11
N ALA A 31 -1.36 11.69 -1.65
CA ALA A 31 -2.55 11.65 -0.80
C ALA A 31 -3.61 10.63 -1.26
N VAL A 32 -4.39 10.12 -0.31
CA VAL A 32 -5.41 9.09 -0.54
C VAL A 32 -6.70 9.47 0.15
N VAL A 33 -7.78 9.55 -0.61
CA VAL A 33 -9.12 9.77 -0.07
C VAL A 33 -9.93 8.46 -0.21
N PRO A 34 -10.07 7.66 0.85
CA PRO A 34 -10.87 6.45 0.80
C PRO A 34 -12.37 6.79 0.82
N THR A 35 -13.17 6.00 0.11
CA THR A 35 -14.65 6.08 0.20
C THR A 35 -15.13 5.51 1.54
N ALA A 36 -16.33 5.90 1.98
CA ALA A 36 -16.94 5.33 3.18
C ALA A 36 -17.03 3.80 3.11
N GLN A 37 -17.39 3.24 1.95
CA GLN A 37 -17.40 1.78 1.74
C GLN A 37 -16.03 1.15 1.94
N ALA A 38 -14.97 1.75 1.39
CA ALA A 38 -13.61 1.23 1.54
C ALA A 38 -13.13 1.29 3.01
N ILE A 39 -13.51 2.34 3.75
CA ILE A 39 -13.23 2.44 5.18
C ILE A 39 -13.95 1.31 5.93
N ARG A 40 -15.26 1.12 5.72
CA ARG A 40 -16.04 0.05 6.37
C ARG A 40 -15.46 -1.33 6.09
N ALA A 41 -15.19 -1.64 4.82
CA ALA A 41 -14.61 -2.92 4.42
C ALA A 41 -13.23 -3.18 5.06
N THR A 42 -12.40 -2.14 5.16
CA THR A 42 -11.08 -2.23 5.80
C THR A 42 -11.19 -2.46 7.30
N LEU A 43 -12.04 -1.70 8.00
CA LEU A 43 -12.20 -1.83 9.46
C LEU A 43 -12.82 -3.17 9.86
N HIS A 44 -13.68 -3.73 9.01
CA HIS A 44 -14.25 -5.05 9.22
C HIS A 44 -13.22 -6.18 9.07
N ALA A 45 -12.42 -6.13 8.01
CA ALA A 45 -11.45 -7.20 7.70
C ALA A 45 -10.14 -7.09 8.50
N ASN A 46 -9.78 -5.91 9.00
CA ASN A 46 -8.49 -5.65 9.63
C ASN A 46 -8.61 -4.75 10.86
N TYR A 47 -8.22 -5.28 12.01
CA TYR A 47 -8.20 -4.57 13.29
C TYR A 47 -6.92 -3.75 13.53
N LEU A 48 -5.87 -3.91 12.70
CA LEU A 48 -4.60 -3.21 12.87
C LEU A 48 -4.61 -1.82 12.21
N PRO A 49 -3.83 -0.85 12.76
CA PRO A 49 -3.63 0.46 12.15
C PRO A 49 -3.27 0.43 10.66
N ASN A 50 -3.92 1.28 9.88
CA ASN A 50 -3.64 1.46 8.46
C ASN A 50 -2.78 2.72 8.24
N PHE A 51 -1.48 2.62 8.54
CA PHE A 51 -0.60 3.80 8.62
C PHE A 51 -0.30 4.48 7.28
N ILE A 52 -0.15 3.74 6.17
CA ILE A 52 0.30 4.35 4.91
C ILE A 52 -0.62 5.48 4.43
N PRO A 53 -1.97 5.29 4.36
CA PRO A 53 -2.86 6.40 4.03
C PRO A 53 -2.79 7.56 5.02
N MET A 54 -2.49 7.33 6.30
CA MET A 54 -2.38 8.41 7.28
C MET A 54 -1.11 9.22 7.05
N ILE A 55 0.02 8.55 6.83
CA ILE A 55 1.32 9.18 6.57
C ILE A 55 1.26 10.04 5.31
N VAL A 56 0.79 9.51 4.18
CA VAL A 56 0.79 10.25 2.90
C VAL A 56 -0.25 11.37 2.84
N ASN A 57 -1.20 11.41 3.78
CA ASN A 57 -2.16 12.50 3.93
C ASN A 57 -1.73 13.52 5.00
N SER A 58 -0.63 13.28 5.70
CA SER A 58 -0.13 14.13 6.79
C SER A 58 1.33 14.55 6.55
N GLU A 59 1.68 14.78 5.29
CA GLU A 59 3.03 15.15 4.86
C GLU A 59 3.57 16.35 5.62
N LYS A 60 2.77 17.43 5.69
CA LYS A 60 3.17 18.68 6.35
C LYS A 60 3.24 18.50 7.87
N GLU A 61 2.27 17.82 8.45
CA GLU A 61 2.16 17.61 9.89
C GLU A 61 3.28 16.71 10.42
N LEU A 62 3.71 15.72 9.63
CA LEU A 62 4.84 14.85 9.95
C LEU A 62 6.19 15.41 9.47
N ASN A 63 6.20 16.58 8.81
CA ASN A 63 7.39 17.16 8.20
C ASN A 63 8.16 16.13 7.36
N LEU A 64 7.46 15.41 6.49
CA LEU A 64 8.08 14.36 5.69
C LEU A 64 9.02 14.96 4.64
N THR A 65 10.19 14.37 4.48
CA THR A 65 11.10 14.76 3.41
C THR A 65 10.61 14.24 2.06
N ALA A 66 11.09 14.85 0.97
CA ALA A 66 10.79 14.39 -0.37
C ALA A 66 11.18 12.92 -0.61
N GLU A 67 12.27 12.47 0.01
CA GLU A 67 12.71 11.07 -0.04
C GLU A 67 11.76 10.14 0.72
N GLN A 68 11.31 10.54 1.90
CA GLN A 68 10.31 9.78 2.66
C GLN A 68 9.00 9.66 1.86
N CYS A 69 8.54 10.74 1.23
CA CYS A 69 7.34 10.70 0.39
C CYS A 69 7.50 9.77 -0.81
N ARG A 70 8.63 9.81 -1.53
CA ARG A 70 8.91 8.84 -2.62
C ARG A 70 8.89 7.40 -2.10
N THR A 71 9.53 7.17 -0.96
CA THR A 71 9.61 5.86 -0.31
C THR A 71 8.23 5.31 0.06
N PHE A 72 7.37 6.12 0.68
CA PHE A 72 6.00 5.71 1.00
C PHE A 72 5.11 5.54 -0.23
N ASN A 73 5.26 6.40 -1.24
CA ASN A 73 4.52 6.29 -2.49
C ASN A 73 4.83 4.97 -3.22
N LYS A 74 6.11 4.62 -3.30
CA LYS A 74 6.57 3.35 -3.90
C LYS A 74 6.08 2.15 -3.09
N PHE A 75 6.27 2.17 -1.78
CA PHE A 75 5.77 1.08 -0.93
C PHE A 75 4.26 0.88 -1.07
N ARG A 76 3.50 1.99 -1.15
CA ARG A 76 2.05 1.94 -1.37
C ARG A 76 1.70 1.31 -2.71
N SER A 77 2.32 1.73 -3.81
CA SER A 77 1.99 1.20 -5.15
C SER A 77 2.23 -0.31 -5.24
N GLU A 78 3.29 -0.80 -4.59
CA GLU A 78 3.61 -2.24 -4.57
C GLU A 78 2.67 -3.07 -3.68
N LYS A 79 2.19 -2.53 -2.56
CA LYS A 79 1.49 -3.32 -1.52
C LYS A 79 -0.02 -3.08 -1.46
N ALA A 80 -0.50 -1.89 -1.84
CA ALA A 80 -1.90 -1.51 -1.66
C ALA A 80 -2.87 -2.42 -2.44
N VAL A 81 -2.50 -2.81 -3.68
CA VAL A 81 -3.34 -3.68 -4.51
C VAL A 81 -3.57 -5.04 -3.84
N LYS A 82 -2.51 -5.68 -3.35
CA LYS A 82 -2.59 -6.98 -2.68
C LYS A 82 -3.43 -6.89 -1.38
N GLY A 83 -3.23 -5.84 -0.60
CA GLY A 83 -4.02 -5.61 0.62
C GLY A 83 -5.51 -5.42 0.32
N LYS A 84 -5.84 -4.64 -0.72
CA LYS A 84 -7.22 -4.41 -1.18
C LYS A 84 -7.88 -5.73 -1.62
N GLN A 85 -7.19 -6.53 -2.42
CA GLN A 85 -7.69 -7.83 -2.88
C GLN A 85 -8.00 -8.79 -1.73
N LEU A 86 -7.14 -8.84 -0.70
CA LEU A 86 -7.40 -9.65 0.50
C LEU A 86 -8.67 -9.19 1.22
N ILE A 87 -8.82 -7.88 1.43
CA ILE A 87 -10.00 -7.29 2.09
C ILE A 87 -11.27 -7.61 1.30
N GLU A 88 -11.26 -7.40 -0.02
CA GLU A 88 -12.41 -7.70 -0.89
C GLU A 88 -12.79 -9.19 -0.83
N LYS A 89 -11.78 -10.08 -0.87
CA LYS A 89 -12.00 -11.52 -0.79
C LYS A 89 -12.60 -11.95 0.54
N ILE A 90 -12.10 -11.42 1.67
CA ILE A 90 -12.66 -11.69 3.01
C ILE A 90 -14.13 -11.28 3.06
N ASN A 91 -14.44 -10.02 2.72
CA ASN A 91 -15.80 -9.50 2.77
C ASN A 91 -16.75 -10.29 1.87
N LYS A 92 -16.33 -10.61 0.64
CA LYS A 92 -17.12 -11.43 -0.29
C LYS A 92 -17.38 -12.83 0.26
N MET A 93 -16.35 -13.50 0.79
CA MET A 93 -16.49 -14.85 1.32
C MET A 93 -17.44 -14.90 2.53
N GLU A 94 -17.42 -13.88 3.39
CA GLU A 94 -18.33 -13.77 4.53
C GLU A 94 -19.77 -13.51 4.10
N GLN A 95 -19.99 -12.67 3.08
CA GLN A 95 -21.32 -12.44 2.50
C GLN A 95 -21.88 -13.73 1.88
N GLU A 96 -21.08 -14.43 1.08
CA GLU A 96 -21.46 -15.73 0.51
C GLU A 96 -21.77 -16.77 1.60
N SER A 97 -20.93 -16.84 2.65
CA SER A 97 -21.16 -17.79 3.75
C SER A 97 -22.47 -17.51 4.49
N ARG A 98 -22.86 -16.24 4.60
CA ARG A 98 -24.17 -15.85 5.13
C ARG A 98 -25.31 -16.36 4.26
N VAL A 99 -25.21 -16.18 2.94
CA VAL A 99 -26.24 -16.67 2.00
C VAL A 99 -26.33 -18.19 2.05
N MET A 100 -25.21 -18.90 2.07
CA MET A 100 -25.17 -20.37 2.17
C MET A 100 -25.82 -20.87 3.47
N ALA A 101 -25.54 -20.22 4.60
CA ALA A 101 -26.18 -20.57 5.87
C ALA A 101 -27.71 -20.38 5.82
N LEU A 102 -28.19 -19.31 5.19
CA LEU A 102 -29.64 -19.09 4.98
C LEU A 102 -30.27 -20.12 4.02
N GLN A 103 -29.47 -20.74 3.15
CA GLN A 103 -29.89 -21.80 2.23
C GLN A 103 -29.83 -23.20 2.84
N GLY A 104 -29.45 -23.33 4.12
CA GLY A 104 -29.40 -24.62 4.82
C GLY A 104 -28.14 -25.44 4.55
N GLU A 105 -27.05 -24.82 4.13
CA GLU A 105 -25.77 -25.50 3.94
C GLU A 105 -25.24 -26.13 5.25
N SER A 106 -24.49 -27.23 5.12
CA SER A 106 -23.95 -27.98 6.24
C SER A 106 -22.96 -27.18 7.11
N LEU A 107 -22.91 -27.52 8.40
CA LEU A 107 -21.93 -26.96 9.34
C LEU A 107 -20.50 -27.18 8.86
N GLU A 108 -20.20 -28.36 8.32
CA GLU A 108 -18.88 -28.74 7.81
C GLU A 108 -18.42 -27.79 6.70
N VAL A 109 -19.29 -27.47 5.74
CA VAL A 109 -18.98 -26.53 4.66
C VAL A 109 -18.76 -25.12 5.20
N ILE A 110 -19.60 -24.65 6.12
CA ILE A 110 -19.42 -23.33 6.76
C ILE A 110 -18.10 -23.28 7.54
N LYS A 111 -17.73 -24.34 8.27
CA LYS A 111 -16.45 -24.43 8.99
C LYS A 111 -15.25 -24.36 8.04
N GLN A 112 -15.30 -25.05 6.90
CA GLN A 112 -14.23 -24.98 5.90
C GLN A 112 -14.07 -23.55 5.33
N ARG A 113 -15.18 -22.85 5.09
CA ARG A 113 -15.12 -21.45 4.63
C ARG A 113 -14.59 -20.52 5.72
N HIS A 114 -14.98 -20.72 6.97
CA HIS A 114 -14.46 -19.98 8.11
C HIS A 114 -12.94 -20.12 8.23
N ALA A 115 -12.41 -21.34 8.12
CA ALA A 115 -10.96 -21.59 8.14
C ALA A 115 -10.24 -20.82 7.02
N LYS A 116 -10.76 -20.85 5.79
CA LYS A 116 -10.20 -20.08 4.67
C LYS A 116 -10.23 -18.57 4.91
N ILE A 117 -11.29 -18.03 5.53
CA ILE A 117 -11.36 -16.61 5.90
C ILE A 117 -10.29 -16.28 6.95
N ALA A 118 -10.08 -17.16 7.93
CA ALA A 118 -9.05 -16.99 8.95
C ALA A 118 -7.64 -16.92 8.33
N GLU A 119 -7.30 -17.82 7.39
CA GLU A 119 -6.03 -17.78 6.65
C GLU A 119 -5.82 -16.46 5.88
N LEU A 120 -6.89 -15.90 5.29
CA LEU A 120 -6.81 -14.62 4.59
C LEU A 120 -6.57 -13.46 5.56
N ARG A 121 -7.22 -13.50 6.73
CA ARG A 121 -6.99 -12.51 7.80
C ARG A 121 -5.58 -12.60 8.36
N GLU A 122 -5.02 -13.79 8.49
CA GLU A 122 -3.63 -13.99 8.90
C GLU A 122 -2.64 -13.33 7.90
N LYS A 123 -2.82 -13.56 6.59
CA LYS A 123 -2.02 -12.89 5.55
C LYS A 123 -2.14 -11.36 5.62
N LEU A 124 -3.34 -10.87 5.92
CA LEU A 124 -3.58 -9.43 6.07
C LEU A 124 -2.85 -8.87 7.29
N VAL A 125 -2.91 -9.55 8.44
CA VAL A 125 -2.18 -9.20 9.67
C VAL A 125 -0.68 -9.19 9.42
N GLU A 126 -0.14 -10.23 8.77
CA GLU A 126 1.29 -10.29 8.44
C GLU A 126 1.71 -9.10 7.57
N GLY A 127 0.94 -8.80 6.52
CA GLY A 127 1.19 -7.64 5.66
C GLY A 127 1.14 -6.31 6.42
N LYS A 128 0.21 -6.16 7.37
CA LYS A 128 0.10 -4.96 8.22
C LYS A 128 1.28 -4.84 9.17
N MET A 129 1.71 -5.92 9.81
CA MET A 129 2.88 -5.89 10.69
C MET A 129 4.17 -5.57 9.93
N LYS A 130 4.35 -6.10 8.71
CA LYS A 130 5.46 -5.71 7.82
C LYS A 130 5.40 -4.22 7.47
N CYS A 131 4.20 -3.69 7.21
CA CYS A 131 4.00 -2.25 6.99
C CYS A 131 4.39 -1.43 8.24
N HIS A 132 4.03 -1.87 9.44
CA HIS A 132 4.37 -1.17 10.68
C HIS A 132 5.88 -1.13 10.92
N GLN A 133 6.56 -2.26 10.68
CA GLN A 133 8.02 -2.34 10.74
C GLN A 133 8.68 -1.42 9.71
N PHE A 134 8.16 -1.39 8.48
CA PHE A 134 8.64 -0.49 7.43
C PHE A 134 8.49 0.98 7.84
N VAL A 135 7.33 1.38 8.34
CA VAL A 135 7.07 2.75 8.81
C VAL A 135 8.06 3.15 9.91
N LYS A 136 8.31 2.28 10.90
CA LYS A 136 9.29 2.53 11.96
C LYS A 136 10.73 2.70 11.46
N LYS A 137 11.08 2.10 10.32
CA LYS A 137 12.41 2.22 9.71
C LYS A 137 12.58 3.51 8.90
N VAL A 138 11.51 4.02 8.29
CA VAL A 138 11.56 5.19 7.39
C VAL A 138 11.37 6.50 8.15
N LEU A 139 10.53 6.50 9.18
CA LEU A 139 10.30 7.68 10.02
C LEU A 139 11.39 7.83 11.08
N SER A 140 11.70 9.07 11.44
CA SER A 140 12.46 9.35 12.67
C SER A 140 11.65 8.95 13.91
N ALA A 141 12.31 8.82 15.06
CA ALA A 141 11.63 8.51 16.32
C ALA A 141 10.56 9.56 16.67
N GLU A 142 10.86 10.84 16.43
CA GLU A 142 9.93 11.96 16.64
C GLU A 142 8.71 11.88 15.71
N GLN A 143 8.95 11.67 14.41
CA GLN A 143 7.88 11.51 13.41
C GLN A 143 6.99 10.31 13.74
N TYR A 144 7.57 9.19 14.15
CA TYR A 144 6.82 8.01 14.55
C TYR A 144 6.00 8.25 15.82
N ALA A 145 6.57 8.93 16.82
CA ALA A 145 5.85 9.29 18.04
C ALA A 145 4.64 10.20 17.72
N LYS A 146 4.84 11.21 16.86
CA LYS A 146 3.77 12.09 16.39
C LYS A 146 2.69 11.32 15.60
N LEU A 147 3.11 10.42 14.72
CA LEU A 147 2.19 9.54 13.98
C LEU A 147 1.27 8.76 14.92
N VAL A 148 1.82 8.13 15.96
CA VAL A 148 1.04 7.24 16.85
C VAL A 148 0.20 8.03 17.85
N LYS A 149 0.74 9.11 18.42
CA LYS A 149 0.08 9.86 19.51
C LYS A 149 -0.95 10.87 19.02
N GLU A 150 -0.74 11.44 17.84
CA GLU A 150 -1.55 12.56 17.36
C GLU A 150 -2.28 12.22 16.05
N ILE A 151 -1.52 11.87 15.01
CA ILE A 151 -2.08 11.70 13.66
C ILE A 151 -3.00 10.49 13.57
N TYR A 152 -2.60 9.34 14.12
CA TYR A 152 -3.40 8.11 14.05
C TYR A 152 -4.78 8.28 14.73
N PRO A 153 -4.88 8.77 15.98
CA PRO A 153 -6.17 9.05 16.61
C PRO A 153 -7.03 10.02 15.81
N GLN A 154 -6.47 11.14 15.34
CA GLN A 154 -7.22 12.15 14.57
C GLN A 154 -7.78 11.57 13.27
N MET A 155 -6.94 10.88 12.50
CA MET A 155 -7.34 10.26 11.24
C MET A 155 -8.34 9.11 11.46
N ARG A 156 -8.23 8.40 12.60
CA ARG A 156 -9.21 7.37 12.99
C ARG A 156 -10.57 7.99 13.27
N THR A 157 -10.63 9.12 13.97
CA THR A 157 -11.87 9.87 14.23
C THR A 157 -12.49 10.35 12.93
N LYS A 158 -11.71 11.00 12.05
CA LYS A 158 -12.19 11.45 10.73
C LYS A 158 -12.71 10.29 9.88
N ALA A 159 -12.06 9.13 9.93
CA ALA A 159 -12.56 7.93 9.25
C ALA A 159 -13.91 7.44 9.81
N MET A 160 -14.14 7.57 11.13
CA MET A 160 -15.44 7.26 11.74
C MET A 160 -16.52 8.26 11.32
N GLU A 161 -16.19 9.55 11.24
CA GLU A 161 -17.12 10.57 10.75
C GLU A 161 -17.57 10.25 9.33
N ILE A 162 -16.63 9.96 8.41
CA ILE A 162 -16.93 9.63 7.01
C ILE A 162 -17.91 8.45 6.89
N ILE A 163 -17.81 7.43 7.74
CA ILE A 163 -18.71 6.26 7.67
C ILE A 163 -20.02 6.44 8.44
N ASN A 164 -20.13 7.49 9.26
CA ASN A 164 -21.32 7.80 10.06
C ASN A 164 -22.18 8.90 9.42
N VAL A 165 -21.68 9.60 8.39
CA VAL A 165 -22.53 10.47 7.56
C VAL A 165 -23.56 9.58 6.86
N LYS A 166 -24.84 9.81 7.20
CA LYS A 166 -26.01 9.17 6.60
C LYS A 166 -26.31 9.78 5.24
#